data_AF-A0A5D8YEU0-F1
#
_entry.id   AF-A0A5D8YEU0-F1
#
_cell.length_a   1.000
_cell.length_b   1.000
_cell.length_c   1.000
_cell.angle_alpha   90.00
_cell.angle_beta   90.00
_cell.angle_gamma   90.00
#
_symmetry.space_group_name_H-M   'P 1'
#
loop_
_entity.id
_entity.type
_entity.pdbx_description
1 polymer ?
#
loop_
_entity_poly.entity_id
_entity_poly.type
_entity_poly.pdbx_seq_one_letter_code
_entity_poly.pdbx_strand_id
1 'polypeptide(L)'
;MEKSVTAPLGAHRLAGEFLSAALKVSPVPSSAAEELRRPLSLVGYYLVGHSVELSLEAFLLGRGVAIAKLRNKPFGHNLVSLVSEARRRKLGLVVKLSRQELLVLSVLNECYSAKELEYSVTGLRRLPRYPLAVALASKLLKELAPYCRKLAANNSSKPTPLRGAA
;
A
#
# COMPACT_ATOMS: atom_id res chain seq x y z
N MET A 1 9.90 -9.48 22.45
CA MET A 1 8.48 -9.18 22.76
C MET A 1 8.05 -8.02 21.86
N GLU A 2 7.53 -8.31 20.66
CA GLU A 2 7.31 -7.29 19.63
C GLU A 2 6.00 -6.51 19.87
N LYS A 3 6.13 -5.20 20.07
CA LYS A 3 5.02 -4.25 20.23
C LYS A 3 4.21 -4.19 18.92
N SER A 4 3.11 -4.93 18.84
CA SER A 4 2.30 -5.07 17.61
C SER A 4 0.81 -4.71 17.81
N VAL A 5 0.50 -3.70 18.63
CA VAL A 5 -0.91 -3.35 18.90
C VAL A 5 -1.44 -2.30 17.91
N THR A 6 -0.58 -1.40 17.43
CA THR A 6 -0.92 -0.31 16.50
C THR A 6 -0.40 -0.49 15.08
N ALA A 7 0.32 -1.59 14.80
CA ALA A 7 1.02 -1.77 13.53
C ALA A 7 0.11 -1.69 12.27
N PRO A 8 -1.11 -2.29 12.24
CA PRO A 8 -2.01 -2.16 11.09
C PRO A 8 -2.49 -0.73 10.84
N LEU A 9 -2.97 -0.03 11.90
CA LEU A 9 -3.48 1.33 11.76
C LEU A 9 -2.34 2.34 11.50
N GLY A 10 -1.16 2.12 12.08
CA GLY A 10 0.03 2.90 11.82
C GLY A 10 0.48 2.81 10.36
N ALA A 11 0.60 1.59 9.83
CA ALA A 11 0.91 1.36 8.42
C ALA A 11 -0.14 1.98 7.49
N HIS A 12 -1.43 1.85 7.82
CA HIS A 12 -2.53 2.46 7.06
C HIS A 12 -2.45 3.99 7.04
N ARG A 13 -2.14 4.64 8.17
CA ARG A 13 -1.95 6.10 8.23
C ARG A 13 -0.76 6.55 7.40
N LEU A 14 0.36 5.84 7.54
CA LEU A 14 1.56 6.12 6.76
C LEU A 14 1.30 5.98 5.26
N ALA A 15 0.55 4.96 4.83
CA ALA A 15 0.11 4.82 3.44
C ALA A 15 -0.63 6.08 2.92
N GLY A 16 -1.45 6.70 3.77
CA GLY A 16 -2.14 7.95 3.47
C GLY A 16 -1.20 9.16 3.33
N GLU A 17 -0.17 9.23 4.18
CA GLU A 17 0.86 10.28 4.08
C GLU A 17 1.64 10.17 2.76
N PHE A 18 2.02 8.96 2.35
CA PHE A 18 2.68 8.71 1.07
C PHE A 18 1.80 9.09 -0.12
N LEU A 19 0.51 8.74 -0.09
CA LEU A 19 -0.42 9.15 -1.15
C LEU A 19 -0.60 10.67 -1.21
N SER A 20 -0.72 11.32 -0.05
CA SER A 20 -0.80 12.78 0.05
C SER A 20 0.44 13.45 -0.51
N ALA A 21 1.64 12.92 -0.21
CA ALA A 21 2.89 13.39 -0.78
C ALA A 21 2.95 13.20 -2.30
N ALA A 22 2.50 12.03 -2.80
CA ALA A 22 2.46 11.75 -4.24
C ALA A 22 1.62 12.79 -5.00
N LEU A 23 0.45 13.14 -4.46
CA LEU A 23 -0.45 14.14 -5.04
C LEU A 23 0.12 15.56 -5.02
N LYS A 24 0.98 15.90 -4.06
CA LYS A 24 1.68 17.19 -4.02
C LYS A 24 2.82 17.26 -5.05
N VAL A 25 3.59 16.19 -5.17
CA VAL A 25 4.73 16.11 -6.12
C VAL A 25 4.24 15.98 -7.56
N SER A 26 3.18 15.22 -7.78
CA SER A 26 2.57 15.01 -9.09
C SER A 26 1.05 14.98 -8.92
N PRO A 27 0.37 16.14 -9.01
CA PRO A 27 -1.08 16.21 -9.01
C PRO A 27 -1.70 15.36 -10.12
N VAL A 28 -2.86 14.75 -9.87
CA VAL A 28 -3.59 13.99 -10.89
C VAL A 28 -3.98 14.94 -12.03
N PRO A 29 -3.62 14.62 -13.30
CA PRO A 29 -4.02 15.44 -14.43
C PRO A 29 -5.55 15.41 -14.60
N SER A 30 -6.10 16.56 -14.96
CA SER A 30 -7.54 16.78 -15.21
C SER A 30 -8.03 16.18 -16.53
N SER A 31 -7.12 15.89 -17.47
CA SER A 31 -7.42 15.31 -18.77
C SER A 31 -6.29 14.43 -19.31
N ALA A 32 -6.59 13.57 -20.28
CA ALA A 32 -5.59 12.76 -20.97
C ALA A 32 -4.57 13.62 -21.75
N ALA A 33 -5.01 14.75 -22.29
CA ALA A 33 -4.13 15.69 -23.00
C ALA A 33 -3.14 16.38 -22.04
N GLU A 34 -3.58 16.71 -20.83
CA GLU A 34 -2.69 17.22 -19.78
C GLU A 34 -1.70 16.13 -19.35
N GLU A 35 -2.17 14.90 -19.12
CA GLU A 35 -1.30 13.77 -18.76
C GLU A 35 -0.15 13.57 -19.75
N LEU A 36 -0.43 13.62 -21.06
CA LEU A 36 0.57 13.41 -22.10
C LEU A 36 1.63 14.51 -22.18
N ARG A 37 1.28 15.75 -21.80
CA ARG A 37 2.21 16.90 -21.86
C ARG A 37 3.09 17.01 -20.62
N ARG A 38 2.75 16.32 -19.54
CA ARG A 38 3.45 16.45 -18.27
C ARG A 38 4.70 15.57 -18.25
N PRO A 39 5.81 16.06 -17.67
CA PRO A 39 6.97 15.23 -17.47
C PRO A 39 6.63 14.06 -16.53
N LEU A 40 7.17 12.89 -16.84
CA LEU A 40 7.02 11.70 -16.02
C LEU A 40 7.67 11.93 -14.64
N SER A 41 6.91 11.77 -13.57
CA SER A 41 7.42 11.86 -12.20
C SER A 41 7.66 10.47 -11.61
N LEU A 42 8.90 9.97 -11.69
CA LEU A 42 9.26 8.68 -11.07
C LEU A 42 9.05 8.71 -9.55
N VAL A 43 9.33 9.84 -8.91
CA VAL A 43 9.06 10.08 -7.49
C VAL A 43 7.56 9.95 -7.19
N GLY A 44 6.69 10.52 -8.04
CA GLY A 44 5.24 10.35 -7.91
C GLY A 44 4.82 8.87 -7.93
N TYR A 45 5.33 8.10 -8.90
CA TYR A 45 5.05 6.65 -8.96
C TYR A 45 5.61 5.87 -7.78
N TYR A 46 6.81 6.21 -7.29
CA TYR A 46 7.40 5.59 -6.11
C TYR A 46 6.50 5.78 -4.89
N LEU A 47 6.06 7.02 -4.64
CA LEU A 47 5.20 7.36 -3.50
C LEU A 47 3.84 6.66 -3.61
N VAL A 48 3.26 6.56 -4.82
CA VAL A 48 2.03 5.78 -5.05
C VAL A 48 2.26 4.30 -4.79
N GLY A 49 3.34 3.71 -5.31
CA GLY A 49 3.67 2.29 -5.10
C GLY A 49 3.85 1.96 -3.63
N HIS A 50 4.51 2.83 -2.88
CA HIS A 50 4.72 2.63 -1.45
C HIS A 50 3.43 2.81 -0.64
N SER A 51 2.53 3.71 -1.05
CA SER A 51 1.18 3.79 -0.47
C SER A 51 0.38 2.49 -0.67
N VAL A 52 0.47 1.88 -1.86
CA VAL A 52 -0.16 0.58 -2.16
C VAL A 52 0.45 -0.54 -1.31
N GLU A 53 1.78 -0.60 -1.22
CA GLU A 53 2.51 -1.55 -0.37
C GLU A 53 2.03 -1.47 1.08
N LEU A 54 2.13 -0.30 1.70
CA LEU A 54 1.76 -0.08 3.10
C LEU A 54 0.27 -0.37 3.36
N SER A 55 -0.61 -0.07 2.41
CA SER A 55 -2.03 -0.42 2.50
C SER A 55 -2.22 -1.94 2.56
N LEU A 56 -1.55 -2.70 1.69
CA LEU A 56 -1.64 -4.16 1.68
C LEU A 56 -0.98 -4.77 2.92
N GLU A 57 0.16 -4.23 3.36
CA GLU A 57 0.83 -4.63 4.61
C GLU A 57 -0.07 -4.39 5.82
N ALA A 58 -0.75 -3.24 5.91
CA ALA A 58 -1.70 -2.95 6.98
C ALA A 58 -2.78 -4.03 7.08
N PHE A 59 -3.33 -4.46 5.94
CA PHE A 59 -4.28 -5.58 5.90
C PHE A 59 -3.64 -6.89 6.39
N LEU A 60 -2.44 -7.23 5.91
CA LEU A 60 -1.75 -8.47 6.26
C LEU A 60 -1.33 -8.53 7.73
N LEU A 61 -0.84 -7.42 8.30
CA LEU A 61 -0.58 -7.26 9.73
C LEU A 61 -1.86 -7.50 10.54
N GLY A 62 -2.98 -6.93 10.11
CA GLY A 62 -4.30 -7.15 10.73
C GLY A 62 -4.78 -8.60 10.64
N ARG A 63 -4.25 -9.38 9.70
CA ARG A 63 -4.46 -10.82 9.54
C ARG A 63 -3.36 -11.67 10.19
N GLY A 64 -2.54 -11.07 11.07
CA GLY A 64 -1.53 -11.77 11.86
C GLY A 64 -0.25 -12.13 11.12
N VAL A 65 0.04 -11.53 9.96
CA VAL A 65 1.36 -11.68 9.32
C VAL A 65 2.39 -10.87 10.10
N ALA A 66 3.50 -11.48 10.48
CA ALA A 66 4.56 -10.78 11.20
C ALA A 66 5.24 -9.71 10.32
N ILE A 67 5.57 -8.57 10.90
CA ILE A 67 6.25 -7.47 10.20
C ILE A 67 7.59 -7.90 9.59
N ALA A 68 8.35 -8.74 10.30
CA ALA A 68 9.61 -9.30 9.81
C ALA A 68 9.42 -10.09 8.51
N LYS A 69 8.27 -10.75 8.32
CA LYS A 69 7.96 -11.45 7.08
C LYS A 69 7.67 -10.48 5.93
N LEU A 70 6.92 -9.41 6.21
CA LEU A 70 6.51 -8.42 5.20
C LEU A 70 7.69 -7.61 4.67
N ARG A 71 8.66 -7.26 5.53
CA ARG A 71 9.87 -6.53 5.13
C ARG A 71 10.83 -7.31 4.22
N ASN A 72 10.69 -8.63 4.18
CA ASN A 72 11.61 -9.51 3.47
C ASN A 72 10.95 -10.13 2.24
N LYS A 73 11.77 -10.74 1.37
CA LYS A 73 11.25 -11.54 0.26
C LYS A 73 10.33 -12.66 0.81
N PRO A 74 9.21 -12.96 0.14
CA PRO A 74 8.81 -12.46 -1.17
C PRO A 74 8.01 -11.14 -1.17
N PHE A 75 7.77 -10.51 -0.02
CA PHE A 75 6.80 -9.41 0.13
C PHE A 75 7.41 -8.02 -0.03
N GLY A 76 8.59 -7.78 0.53
CA GLY A 76 9.20 -6.45 0.50
C GLY A 76 9.37 -5.92 -0.92
N HIS A 77 8.81 -4.73 -1.17
CA HIS A 77 8.75 -4.05 -2.46
C HIS A 77 8.01 -4.82 -3.57
N ASN A 78 7.22 -5.84 -3.24
CA ASN A 78 6.55 -6.68 -4.24
C ASN A 78 5.03 -6.65 -4.07
N LEU A 79 4.41 -5.72 -4.77
CA LEU A 79 2.96 -5.47 -4.76
C LEU A 79 2.17 -6.71 -5.21
N VAL A 80 2.69 -7.47 -6.19
CA VAL A 80 2.04 -8.68 -6.70
C VAL A 80 2.02 -9.78 -5.64
N SER A 81 3.13 -9.99 -4.94
CA SER A 81 3.22 -10.95 -3.83
C SER A 81 2.33 -10.54 -2.66
N LEU A 82 2.30 -9.25 -2.32
CA LEU A 82 1.45 -8.69 -1.27
C LEU A 82 -0.04 -8.88 -1.58
N VAL A 83 -0.50 -8.51 -2.79
CA VAL A 83 -1.92 -8.65 -3.15
C VAL A 83 -2.34 -10.11 -3.26
N SER A 84 -1.45 -10.99 -3.73
CA SER A 84 -1.69 -12.44 -3.77
C SER A 84 -1.92 -13.02 -2.37
N GLU A 85 -1.03 -12.73 -1.42
CA GLU A 85 -1.19 -13.19 -0.03
C GLU A 85 -2.39 -12.54 0.65
N ALA A 86 -2.66 -11.26 0.38
CA ALA A 86 -3.84 -10.58 0.91
C ALA A 86 -5.13 -11.24 0.41
N ARG A 87 -5.22 -11.59 -0.88
CA ARG A 87 -6.36 -12.32 -1.45
C ARG A 87 -6.53 -13.70 -0.82
N ARG A 88 -5.45 -14.47 -0.62
CA ARG A 88 -5.47 -15.74 0.13
C ARG A 88 -6.07 -15.55 1.53
N ARG A 89 -5.76 -14.42 2.18
CA ARG A 89 -6.29 -14.01 3.48
C ARG A 89 -7.62 -13.26 3.43
N LYS A 90 -8.38 -13.44 2.35
CA LYS A 90 -9.74 -12.91 2.17
C LYS A 90 -9.82 -11.39 2.08
N LEU A 91 -8.85 -10.74 1.42
CA LEU A 91 -8.92 -9.31 1.08
C LEU A 91 -10.25 -8.95 0.39
N GLY A 92 -10.77 -9.84 -0.46
CA GLY A 92 -12.04 -9.65 -1.18
C GLY A 92 -13.29 -9.45 -0.31
N LEU A 93 -13.23 -9.75 0.99
CA LEU A 93 -14.30 -9.45 1.95
C LEU A 93 -14.24 -8.00 2.49
N VAL A 94 -13.11 -7.32 2.29
CA VAL A 94 -12.88 -5.95 2.75
C VAL A 94 -12.75 -4.99 1.58
N VAL A 95 -12.00 -5.38 0.55
CA VAL A 95 -11.74 -4.59 -0.66
C VAL A 95 -11.92 -5.48 -1.88
N LYS A 96 -12.75 -5.07 -2.83
CA LYS A 96 -12.94 -5.79 -4.10
C LYS A 96 -12.13 -5.12 -5.21
N LEU A 97 -11.00 -5.72 -5.57
CA LEU A 97 -10.19 -5.26 -6.69
C LEU A 97 -10.69 -5.85 -8.02
N SER A 98 -10.90 -4.99 -9.00
CA SER A 98 -11.28 -5.36 -10.37
C SER A 98 -10.10 -5.96 -11.13
N ARG A 99 -10.38 -6.60 -12.29
CA ARG A 99 -9.31 -7.09 -13.17
C ARG A 99 -8.41 -5.95 -13.65
N GLN A 100 -8.99 -4.79 -13.99
CA GLN A 100 -8.23 -3.62 -14.43
C GLN A 100 -7.32 -3.07 -13.31
N GLU A 101 -7.81 -3.02 -12.08
CA GLU A 101 -7.01 -2.58 -10.91
C GLU A 101 -5.84 -3.53 -10.63
N LEU A 102 -6.05 -4.84 -10.80
CA LEU A 102 -4.98 -5.83 -10.68
C LEU A 102 -3.94 -5.70 -11.80
N LEU A 103 -4.35 -5.35 -13.02
CA LEU A 103 -3.43 -5.06 -14.12
C LEU A 103 -2.61 -3.80 -13.83
N VAL A 104 -3.24 -2.71 -13.38
CA VAL A 104 -2.55 -1.48 -12.96
C VAL A 104 -1.51 -1.77 -11.89
N LEU A 105 -1.88 -2.55 -10.87
CA LEU A 105 -0.96 -2.99 -9.81
C LEU A 105 0.21 -3.79 -10.39
N SER A 106 -0.05 -4.73 -11.30
CA SER A 106 0.98 -5.56 -11.92
C SER A 106 1.98 -4.74 -12.73
N VAL A 107 1.50 -3.79 -13.54
CA VAL A 107 2.38 -2.92 -14.35
C VAL A 107 3.19 -1.99 -13.44
N LEU A 108 2.58 -1.43 -12.39
CA LEU A 108 3.31 -0.63 -11.40
C LEU A 108 4.42 -1.44 -10.72
N ASN A 109 4.14 -2.71 -10.43
CA ASN A 109 5.08 -3.61 -9.76
C ASN A 109 6.35 -3.88 -10.59
N GLU A 110 6.28 -3.85 -11.93
CA GLU A 110 7.45 -4.06 -12.81
C GLU A 110 8.59 -3.11 -12.42
N CYS A 111 8.32 -1.80 -12.36
CA CYS A 111 9.32 -0.80 -11.99
C CYS A 111 9.53 -0.72 -10.45
N TYR A 112 8.45 -0.90 -9.67
CA TYR A 112 8.51 -0.73 -8.21
C TYR A 112 9.38 -1.81 -7.53
N SER A 113 9.15 -3.08 -7.87
CA SER A 113 9.87 -4.21 -7.25
C SER A 113 11.33 -4.31 -7.66
N ALA A 114 11.68 -3.77 -8.83
CA ALA A 114 13.05 -3.65 -9.31
C ALA A 114 13.76 -2.39 -8.76
N LYS A 115 13.09 -1.58 -7.94
CA LYS A 115 13.58 -0.28 -7.42
C LYS A 115 14.00 0.71 -8.50
N GLU A 116 13.51 0.54 -9.73
CA GLU A 116 13.86 1.44 -10.82
C GLU A 116 13.30 2.83 -10.60
N LEU A 117 12.27 3.00 -9.77
CA LEU A 117 11.71 4.31 -9.43
C LEU A 117 12.60 5.12 -8.47
N GLU A 118 13.55 4.45 -7.79
CA GLU A 118 14.49 5.05 -6.83
C GLU A 118 15.84 5.35 -7.49
N TYR A 119 16.22 4.55 -8.48
CA TYR A 119 17.51 4.66 -9.15
C TYR A 119 17.35 5.05 -10.63
N SER A 120 18.24 5.92 -11.11
CA SER A 120 18.32 6.29 -12.53
C SER A 120 18.88 5.14 -13.36
N VAL A 121 18.04 4.13 -13.60
CA VAL A 121 18.31 3.04 -14.54
C VAL A 121 17.92 3.49 -15.94
N THR A 122 18.83 3.30 -16.91
CA THR A 122 18.61 3.60 -18.33
C THR A 122 17.71 2.56 -18.98
N GLY A 123 16.88 2.97 -19.94
CA GLY A 123 16.02 2.06 -20.71
C GLY A 123 14.55 2.47 -20.77
N LEU A 124 13.78 1.71 -21.55
CA LEU A 124 12.33 1.90 -21.66
C LEU A 124 11.64 1.36 -20.40
N ARG A 125 10.79 2.19 -19.80
CA ARG A 125 10.00 1.84 -18.62
C ARG A 125 8.54 1.72 -19.00
N ARG A 126 7.88 0.67 -18.50
CA ARG A 126 6.43 0.53 -18.58
C ARG A 126 5.83 0.92 -17.24
N LEU A 127 5.02 1.97 -17.27
CA LEU A 127 4.25 2.44 -16.12
C LEU A 127 2.77 2.47 -16.49
N PRO A 128 1.86 2.17 -15.55
CA PRO A 128 0.43 2.37 -15.79
C PRO A 128 0.16 3.87 -15.90
N ARG A 129 -1.00 4.26 -16.46
CA ARG A 129 -1.44 5.66 -16.39
C ARG A 129 -1.48 6.14 -14.94
N TYR A 130 -0.90 7.31 -14.69
CA TYR A 130 -0.73 7.83 -13.32
C TYR A 130 -2.06 7.98 -12.56
N PRO A 131 -3.14 8.53 -13.18
CA PRO A 131 -4.45 8.60 -12.53
C PRO A 131 -4.99 7.24 -12.08
N LEU A 132 -4.73 6.17 -12.83
CA LEU A 132 -5.19 4.83 -12.48
C LEU A 132 -4.42 4.26 -11.28
N ALA A 133 -3.11 4.50 -11.22
CA ALA A 133 -2.28 4.09 -10.07
C ALA A 133 -2.71 4.84 -8.80
N VAL A 134 -2.95 6.14 -8.89
CA VAL A 134 -3.47 6.96 -7.78
C VAL A 134 -4.86 6.49 -7.35
N ALA A 135 -5.75 6.18 -8.30
CA ALA A 135 -7.09 5.69 -7.99
C ALA A 135 -7.05 4.34 -7.25
N LEU A 136 -6.16 3.42 -7.67
CA LEU A 136 -5.92 2.16 -6.97
C LEU A 136 -5.46 2.38 -5.52
N ALA A 137 -4.44 3.23 -5.31
CA ALA A 137 -3.94 3.54 -3.97
C ALA A 137 -5.03 4.18 -3.09
N SER A 138 -5.78 5.13 -3.67
CA SER A 138 -6.88 5.82 -3.00
C SER A 138 -7.99 4.86 -2.57
N LYS A 139 -8.33 3.90 -3.44
CA LYS A 139 -9.34 2.86 -3.15
C LYS A 139 -8.88 1.95 -2.02
N LEU A 140 -7.66 1.43 -2.08
CA LEU A 140 -7.09 0.59 -1.02
C LEU A 140 -7.10 1.32 0.32
N LEU A 141 -6.62 2.57 0.34
CA LEU A 141 -6.61 3.40 1.54
C LEU A 141 -8.02 3.62 2.10
N LYS A 142 -8.98 4.00 1.25
CA LYS A 142 -10.36 4.26 1.66
C LYS A 142 -11.05 3.00 2.19
N GLU A 143 -10.98 1.89 1.46
CA GLU A 143 -11.73 0.67 1.78
C GLU A 143 -11.10 -0.12 2.94
N LEU A 144 -9.79 -0.02 3.19
CA LEU A 144 -9.13 -0.63 4.35
C LEU A 144 -9.26 0.17 5.64
N ALA A 145 -9.66 1.44 5.58
CA ALA A 145 -9.74 2.30 6.76
C ALA A 145 -10.70 1.77 7.85
N PRO A 146 -11.93 1.29 7.54
CA PRO A 146 -12.81 0.72 8.56
C PRO A 146 -12.21 -0.53 9.22
N TYR A 147 -11.58 -1.39 8.43
CA TYR A 147 -10.92 -2.61 8.92
C TYR A 147 -9.80 -2.29 9.91
N CYS A 148 -8.88 -1.39 9.54
CA CYS A 148 -7.75 -1.02 10.39
C CYS A 148 -8.20 -0.30 11.68
N ARG A 149 -9.23 0.56 11.59
CA ARG A 149 -9.82 1.23 12.77
C ARG A 149 -10.47 0.25 13.74
N LYS A 150 -11.24 -0.72 13.23
CA LYS A 150 -11.88 -1.75 14.06
C LYS A 150 -10.86 -2.58 14.82
N LEU A 151 -9.76 -2.97 14.18
CA LEU A 151 -8.67 -3.70 14.84
C LEU A 151 -8.03 -2.91 15.97
N ALA A 152 -7.76 -1.62 15.75
CA ALA A 152 -7.22 -0.76 16.80
C ALA A 152 -8.19 -0.62 17.99
N ALA A 153 -9.49 -0.41 17.73
CA ALA A 153 -10.50 -0.30 18.78
C ALA A 153 -10.64 -1.58 19.63
N ASN A 154 -10.67 -2.75 18.98
CA ASN A 154 -10.79 -4.05 19.65
C ASN A 154 -9.58 -4.40 20.52
N ASN A 155 -8.42 -3.80 20.23
CA ASN A 155 -7.22 -4.02 21.02
C ASN A 155 -7.13 -3.08 22.24
N SER A 156 -7.72 -1.88 22.14
CA SER A 156 -7.81 -0.94 23.27
C SER A 156 -8.79 -1.39 24.37
N SER A 157 -9.71 -2.31 24.06
CA SER A 157 -10.71 -2.83 25.00
C SER A 157 -10.29 -4.09 25.78
N LYS A 158 -9.09 -4.65 25.52
CA LYS A 158 -8.55 -5.73 26.34
C LYS A 158 -7.84 -5.13 27.57
N PRO A 159 -8.33 -5.36 28.81
CA PRO A 159 -7.63 -4.88 29.99
C PRO A 159 -6.24 -5.54 30.07
N THR A 160 -5.21 -4.72 30.27
CA THR A 160 -3.87 -5.19 30.61
C THR A 160 -3.98 -6.01 31.90
N PRO A 161 -3.59 -7.29 31.93
CA PRO A 161 -3.56 -8.02 33.19
C PRO A 161 -2.53 -7.31 34.08
N LEU A 162 -3.01 -6.79 35.21
CA LEU A 162 -2.17 -6.27 36.28
C LEU A 162 -1.23 -7.40 36.70
N ARG A 163 0.04 -7.28 36.33
CA ARG A 163 1.09 -8.17 36.82
C ARG A 163 1.34 -7.85 38.29
N GLY A 164 1.07 -8.83 39.16
CA GLY A 164 1.78 -9.00 40.43
C GLY A 164 1.18 -8.31 41.65
N ALA A 165 0.22 -8.98 42.28
CA ALA A 165 0.11 -8.99 43.74
C ALA A 165 0.41 -10.44 44.18
N ALA A 166 1.67 -10.69 44.50
CA ALA A 166 2.17 -11.80 45.34
C ALA A 166 3.66 -11.57 45.58
#